data_AF-A0A9E5GNK3-F1
#
_entry.id   AF-A0A9E5GNK3-F1
#
_cell.length_a   1.000
_cell.length_b   1.000
_cell.length_c   1.000
_cell.angle_alpha   90.00
_cell.angle_beta   90.00
_cell.angle_gamma   90.00
#
_symmetry.space_group_name_H-M   'P 1'
#
loop_
_entity.id
_entity.type
_entity.pdbx_description
1 polymer ?
#
loop_
_entity_poly.entity_id
_entity_poly.type
_entity_poly.pdbx_seq_one_letter_code
_entity_poly.pdbx_strand_id
1 'polypeptide(L)'
;MIPKLVKQLFATYVLLAAASAMVCWAAQVSYFASGVIFIAVTGLTQAWVAEVFGRRQPTRLGGVFAVAGLVRMLFAAGGLLLPLSLREGVNMNAEILQFSALYGLALLAETWLIAVRMKNL
;
A
#
# COMPACT_ATOMS: atom_id res chain seq x y z
N MET A 1 9.60 15.14 -14.07
CA MET A 1 8.53 14.38 -14.77
C MET A 1 8.06 13.25 -13.87
N ILE A 2 6.77 13.20 -13.50
CA ILE A 2 6.25 12.13 -12.63
C ILE A 2 6.20 10.82 -13.42
N PRO A 3 6.78 9.73 -12.90
CA PRO A 3 6.88 8.47 -13.63
C PRO A 3 5.50 7.81 -13.88
N LYS A 4 5.34 7.07 -14.99
CA LYS A 4 4.01 6.55 -15.42
C LYS A 4 3.43 5.52 -14.44
N LEU A 5 4.29 4.74 -13.77
CA LEU A 5 3.85 3.75 -12.77
C LEU A 5 3.28 4.46 -11.53
N VAL A 6 3.95 5.55 -11.10
CA VAL A 6 3.53 6.37 -9.96
C VAL A 6 2.13 6.98 -10.20
N LYS A 7 1.84 7.44 -11.42
CA LYS A 7 0.51 7.96 -11.78
C LYS A 7 -0.58 6.88 -11.73
N GLN A 8 -0.27 5.68 -12.23
CA GLN A 8 -1.21 4.55 -12.20
C GLN A 8 -1.50 4.12 -10.76
N LEU A 9 -0.47 3.99 -9.94
CA LEU A 9 -0.61 3.63 -8.53
C LEU A 9 -1.37 4.68 -7.72
N PHE A 10 -1.15 5.98 -8.01
CA PHE A 10 -1.93 7.04 -7.39
C PHE A 10 -3.43 6.85 -7.63
N ALA A 11 -3.83 6.58 -8.88
CA ALA A 11 -5.23 6.30 -9.22
C ALA A 11 -5.74 5.04 -8.50
N THR A 12 -4.93 3.97 -8.44
CA THR A 12 -5.27 2.74 -7.72
C THR A 12 -5.50 2.98 -6.23
N TYR A 13 -4.67 3.78 -5.56
CA TYR A 13 -4.87 4.10 -4.14
C TYR A 13 -6.09 4.98 -3.90
N VAL A 14 -6.37 5.94 -4.79
CA VAL A 14 -7.60 6.75 -4.69
C VAL A 14 -8.84 5.87 -4.82
N LEU A 15 -8.84 4.93 -5.78
CA LEU A 15 -9.94 3.97 -5.93
C LEU A 15 -10.05 3.03 -4.73
N LEU A 16 -8.92 2.55 -4.20
CA LEU A 16 -8.89 1.68 -3.02
C LEU A 16 -9.43 2.42 -1.78
N ALA A 17 -9.07 3.70 -1.60
CA ALA A 17 -9.57 4.55 -0.53
C ALA A 17 -11.09 4.80 -0.66
N ALA A 18 -11.56 5.14 -1.86
CA ALA A 18 -12.99 5.36 -2.11
C ALA A 18 -13.82 4.09 -1.91
N ALA A 19 -13.35 2.95 -2.44
CA ALA A 19 -14.03 1.66 -2.30
C ALA A 19 -14.06 1.18 -0.84
N SER A 20 -12.94 1.31 -0.12
CA SER A 20 -12.87 0.93 1.29
C SER A 20 -13.75 1.80 2.19
N ALA A 21 -13.79 3.11 1.93
CA ALA A 21 -14.70 4.02 2.62
C ALA A 21 -16.18 3.66 2.36
N MET A 22 -16.56 3.36 1.11
CA MET A 22 -17.92 2.94 0.77
C MET A 22 -18.30 1.61 1.45
N VAL A 23 -17.41 0.62 1.47
CA VAL A 23 -17.66 -0.68 2.12
C VAL A 23 -17.80 -0.52 3.63
N CYS A 24 -16.94 0.27 4.27
CA CYS A 24 -17.05 0.53 5.71
C CYS A 24 -18.36 1.26 6.06
N TRP A 25 -18.76 2.24 5.23
CA TRP A 25 -20.03 2.94 5.39
C TRP A 25 -21.25 2.00 5.22
N ALA A 26 -21.25 1.16 4.18
CA ALA A 26 -22.31 0.17 3.94
C ALA A 26 -22.40 -0.88 5.06
N ALA A 27 -21.26 -1.31 5.59
CA ALA A 27 -21.18 -2.29 6.68
C ALA A 27 -21.38 -1.67 8.07
N GLN A 28 -21.58 -0.34 8.18
CA GLN A 28 -21.67 0.41 9.44
C GLN A 28 -20.47 0.16 10.38
N VAL A 29 -19.27 0.00 9.80
CA VAL A 29 -18.02 -0.19 10.53
C VAL A 29 -17.18 1.08 10.45
N SER A 30 -16.45 1.39 11.53
CA SER A 30 -15.51 2.52 11.57
C SER A 30 -14.48 2.41 10.44
N TYR A 31 -14.25 3.51 9.72
CA TYR A 31 -13.29 3.55 8.61
C TYR A 31 -11.89 3.92 9.10
N PHE A 32 -10.95 3.00 8.90
CA PHE A 32 -9.57 3.18 9.33
C PHE A 32 -8.72 3.98 8.32
N ALA A 33 -8.98 5.29 8.23
CA ALA A 33 -8.38 6.18 7.23
C ALA A 33 -6.84 6.28 7.32
N SER A 34 -6.27 6.21 8.53
CA SER A 34 -4.81 6.29 8.74
C SER A 34 -4.06 5.12 8.10
N GLY A 35 -4.66 3.93 8.10
CA GLY A 35 -4.11 2.76 7.40
C GLY A 35 -4.03 2.96 5.89
N VAL A 36 -5.07 3.54 5.29
CA VAL A 36 -5.13 3.84 3.85
C VAL A 36 -4.11 4.90 3.45
N ILE A 37 -3.97 5.96 4.25
CA ILE A 37 -2.97 7.02 4.02
C ILE A 37 -1.56 6.42 4.07
N PHE A 38 -1.27 5.57 5.05
CA PHE A 38 0.04 4.92 5.16
C PHE A 38 0.33 4.03 3.94
N ILE A 39 -0.63 3.20 3.52
CA ILE A 39 -0.53 2.35 2.33
C ILE A 39 -0.21 3.20 1.10
N ALA A 40 -0.97 4.27 0.88
CA ALA A 40 -0.80 5.14 -0.28
C ALA A 40 0.58 5.84 -0.29
N VAL A 41 0.97 6.47 0.82
CA VAL A 41 2.25 7.20 0.92
C VAL A 41 3.42 6.26 0.70
N THR A 42 3.47 5.16 1.44
CA THR A 42 4.60 4.21 1.36
C THR A 42 4.68 3.53 0.00
N GLY A 43 3.55 3.16 -0.60
CA GLY A 43 3.52 2.56 -1.93
C GLY A 43 3.89 3.52 -3.07
N LEU A 44 3.50 4.79 -2.98
CA LEU A 44 3.95 5.82 -3.94
C LEU A 44 5.45 6.07 -3.84
N THR A 45 6.00 6.14 -2.63
CA THR A 45 7.45 6.29 -2.40
C THR A 45 8.21 5.09 -2.98
N GLN A 46 7.74 3.87 -2.73
CA GLN A 46 8.34 2.64 -3.27
C GLN A 46 8.37 2.63 -4.80
N ALA A 47 7.26 2.96 -5.44
CA ALA A 47 7.17 2.99 -6.90
C ALA A 47 8.05 4.09 -7.51
N TRP A 48 8.15 5.24 -6.85
CA TRP A 48 9.05 6.29 -7.29
C TRP A 48 10.51 5.87 -7.21
N VAL A 49 10.93 5.29 -6.07
CA VAL A 49 12.28 4.72 -5.89
C VAL A 49 12.53 3.65 -6.96
N ALA A 50 11.63 2.70 -7.14
CA ALA A 50 11.78 1.65 -8.13
C ALA A 50 11.89 2.18 -9.56
N GLU A 51 11.11 3.20 -9.97
CA GLU A 51 11.20 3.75 -11.33
C GLU A 51 12.45 4.65 -11.53
N VAL A 52 13.02 5.21 -10.46
CA VAL A 52 14.30 5.93 -10.50
C VAL A 52 15.48 4.94 -10.60
N PHE A 53 15.50 3.90 -9.77
CA PHE A 53 16.57 2.91 -9.76
C PHE A 53 16.47 1.87 -10.89
N GLY A 54 15.26 1.50 -11.29
CA GLY A 54 14.98 0.56 -12.37
C GLY A 54 15.39 1.05 -13.75
N ARG A 55 15.48 2.38 -13.95
CA ARG A 55 16.08 2.95 -15.17
C ARG A 55 17.58 2.65 -15.30
N ARG A 56 18.27 2.36 -14.19
CA ARG A 56 19.69 2.00 -14.19
C ARG A 56 19.92 0.48 -14.18
N GLN A 57 19.04 -0.30 -13.54
CA GLN A 57 19.17 -1.76 -13.44
C GLN A 57 17.78 -2.46 -13.47
N PRO A 58 17.20 -2.70 -14.67
CA PRO A 58 15.85 -3.25 -14.80
C PRO A 58 15.72 -4.69 -14.27
N THR A 59 16.79 -5.48 -14.32
CA THR A 59 16.82 -6.86 -13.79
C THR A 59 16.71 -6.95 -12.26
N ARG A 60 16.94 -5.85 -11.52
CA ARG A 60 16.85 -5.82 -10.05
C ARG A 60 15.56 -5.19 -9.52
N LEU A 61 14.68 -4.70 -10.39
CA LEU A 61 13.41 -4.04 -10.04
C LEU A 61 12.53 -4.89 -9.12
N GLY A 62 12.37 -6.18 -9.43
CA GLY A 62 11.57 -7.10 -8.60
C GLY A 62 12.13 -7.27 -7.18
N GLY A 63 13.46 -7.38 -7.05
CA GLY A 63 14.13 -7.51 -5.75
C GLY A 63 14.02 -6.24 -4.90
N VAL A 64 14.17 -5.06 -5.52
CA VAL A 64 13.99 -3.77 -4.82
C VAL A 64 12.57 -3.61 -4.31
N PHE A 65 11.56 -4.00 -5.10
CA PHE A 65 10.16 -3.97 -4.67
C PHE A 65 9.88 -4.95 -3.51
N ALA A 66 10.44 -6.17 -3.57
CA ALA A 66 10.27 -7.15 -2.50
C ALA A 66 10.87 -6.67 -1.16
N VAL A 67 12.12 -6.18 -1.19
CA VAL A 67 12.80 -5.64 0.01
C VAL A 67 12.07 -4.42 0.54
N ALA A 68 11.67 -3.50 -0.34
CA ALA A 68 10.94 -2.32 0.08
C ALA A 68 9.58 -2.69 0.69
N GLY A 69 8.87 -3.67 0.11
CA GLY A 69 7.59 -4.19 0.62
C GLY A 69 7.72 -4.76 2.03
N LEU A 70 8.83 -5.46 2.30
CA LEU A 70 9.13 -6.01 3.62
C LEU A 70 9.42 -4.91 4.65
N VAL A 71 10.21 -3.90 4.27
CA VAL A 71 10.46 -2.71 5.11
C VAL A 71 9.16 -1.97 5.44
N ARG A 72 8.27 -1.81 4.46
CA ARG A 72 6.95 -1.19 4.64
C ARG A 72 6.04 -2.00 5.58
N MET A 73 6.08 -3.33 5.54
CA MET A 73 5.39 -4.17 6.52
C MET A 73 5.90 -3.93 7.93
N LEU A 74 7.22 -3.80 8.12
CA LEU A 74 7.81 -3.51 9.44
C LEU A 74 7.39 -2.11 9.94
N PHE A 75 7.35 -1.10 9.07
CA PHE A 75 6.85 0.22 9.43
C PHE A 75 5.34 0.21 9.73
N ALA A 76 4.55 -0.59 9.02
CA ALA A 76 3.12 -0.75 9.32
C ALA A 76 2.92 -1.39 10.70
N ALA A 77 3.67 -2.46 10.99
CA ALA A 77 3.62 -3.15 12.27
C ALA A 77 4.04 -2.23 13.42
N GLY A 78 5.19 -1.55 13.30
CA GLY A 78 5.74 -0.72 14.36
C GLY A 78 5.10 0.67 14.49
N GLY A 79 4.74 1.31 13.37
CA GLY A 79 4.26 2.70 13.34
C GLY A 79 2.74 2.84 13.37
N LEU A 80 2.00 1.77 13.07
CA LEU A 80 0.53 1.80 12.98
C LEU A 80 -0.11 0.78 13.91
N LEU A 81 0.30 -0.49 13.83
CA LEU A 81 -0.33 -1.55 14.63
C LEU A 81 0.12 -1.50 16.10
N LEU A 82 1.38 -1.22 16.38
CA LEU A 82 1.92 -1.13 17.74
C LEU A 82 1.24 0.01 18.54
N PRO A 83 1.14 1.26 18.04
CA PRO A 83 0.50 2.34 18.79
C PRO A 83 -1.00 2.11 18.98
N LEU A 84 -1.68 1.46 18.02
CA LEU A 84 -3.08 1.06 18.16
C LEU A 84 -3.25 -0.02 19.23
N SER A 85 -2.29 -0.95 19.34
CA SER A 85 -2.31 -1.98 20.39
C SER A 85 -2.14 -1.45 21.81
N LEU A 86 -1.61 -0.23 21.94
CA LEU A 86 -1.41 0.45 23.22
C LEU A 86 -2.58 1.38 23.58
N ARG A 87 -3.56 1.58 22.69
CA ARG A 87 -4.75 2.38 22.96
C ARG A 87 -5.87 1.50 23.52
N GLU A 88 -6.28 1.78 24.75
CA GLU A 88 -7.48 1.19 25.34
C GLU A 88 -8.75 1.70 24.63
N GLY A 89 -9.71 0.79 24.38
CA GLY A 89 -11.02 1.11 23.79
C GLY A 89 -11.11 1.04 22.25
N VAL A 90 -10.02 0.71 21.56
CA VAL A 90 -10.05 0.44 20.11
C VAL A 90 -10.44 -1.02 19.87
N ASN A 91 -11.38 -1.25 18.97
CA ASN A 91 -11.75 -2.61 18.54
C ASN A 91 -10.67 -3.17 17.59
N MET A 92 -9.50 -3.48 18.16
CA MET A 92 -8.26 -3.85 17.46
C MET A 92 -8.48 -4.89 16.38
N ASN A 93 -9.33 -5.89 16.63
CA ASN A 93 -9.55 -6.99 15.71
C ASN A 93 -10.16 -6.50 14.37
N ALA A 94 -11.08 -5.55 14.41
CA ALA A 94 -11.73 -5.02 13.21
C ALA A 94 -10.78 -4.09 12.41
N GLU A 95 -10.03 -3.23 13.10
CA GLU A 95 -9.10 -2.30 12.43
C GLU A 95 -7.87 -3.01 11.86
N ILE A 96 -7.33 -4.01 12.57
CA ILE A 96 -6.25 -4.87 12.05
C ILE A 96 -6.73 -5.67 10.84
N LEU A 97 -7.95 -6.21 10.88
CA LEU A 97 -8.52 -6.96 9.76
C LEU A 97 -8.76 -6.06 8.54
N GLN A 98 -9.29 -4.85 8.74
CA GLN A 98 -9.43 -3.86 7.67
C GLN A 98 -8.07 -3.48 7.08
N PHE A 99 -7.08 -3.17 7.93
CA PHE A 99 -5.75 -2.79 7.48
C PHE A 99 -5.06 -3.92 6.70
N SER A 100 -5.08 -5.14 7.23
CA SER A 100 -4.46 -6.31 6.58
C SER A 100 -5.13 -6.67 5.27
N ALA A 101 -6.47 -6.61 5.19
CA ALA A 101 -7.20 -6.82 3.94
C ALA A 101 -6.86 -5.75 2.89
N LEU A 102 -6.84 -4.46 3.28
CA LEU A 102 -6.50 -3.36 2.38
C LEU A 102 -5.03 -3.40 1.95
N TYR A 103 -4.13 -3.76 2.86
CA TYR A 103 -2.72 -3.94 2.58
C TYR A 103 -2.47 -5.09 1.61
N GLY A 104 -3.19 -6.21 1.78
CA GLY A 104 -3.14 -7.34 0.86
C GLY A 104 -3.64 -6.98 -0.55
N LEU A 105 -4.77 -6.27 -0.65
CA LEU A 105 -5.29 -5.80 -1.93
C LEU A 105 -4.34 -4.79 -2.62
N ALA A 106 -3.76 -3.88 -1.85
CA ALA A 106 -2.75 -2.95 -2.37
C ALA A 106 -1.53 -3.69 -2.92
N LEU A 107 -0.99 -4.67 -2.18
CA LEU A 107 0.13 -5.50 -2.62
C LEU A 107 -0.17 -6.26 -3.91
N LEU A 108 -1.36 -6.86 -4.03
CA LEU A 108 -1.77 -7.57 -5.24
C LEU A 108 -1.86 -6.62 -6.44
N ALA A 109 -2.46 -5.44 -6.26
CA ALA A 109 -2.59 -4.44 -7.31
C ALA A 109 -1.22 -3.88 -7.73
N GLU A 110 -0.34 -3.57 -6.77
CA GLU A 110 1.03 -3.15 -7.00
C GLU A 110 1.81 -4.22 -7.78
N THR A 111 1.77 -5.47 -7.33
CA THR A 111 2.45 -6.60 -7.98
C THR A 111 1.97 -6.80 -9.41
N TRP A 112 0.66 -6.73 -9.64
CA TRP A 112 0.07 -6.82 -10.97
C TRP A 112 0.56 -5.70 -11.90
N LEU A 113 0.52 -4.44 -11.44
CA LEU A 113 0.98 -3.29 -12.21
C LEU A 113 2.46 -3.39 -12.58
N ILE A 114 3.29 -3.87 -11.66
CA ILE A 114 4.72 -4.10 -11.89
C ILE A 114 4.92 -5.25 -12.89
N ALA A 115 4.18 -6.35 -12.76
CA ALA A 115 4.27 -7.47 -13.70
C ALA A 115 3.87 -7.06 -15.13
N VAL A 116 2.81 -6.26 -15.27
CA VAL A 116 2.41 -5.69 -16.57
C VAL A 116 3.48 -4.72 -17.11
N ARG A 117 4.12 -3.93 -16.24
CA ARG A 117 5.21 -3.03 -16.64
C ARG A 117 6.43 -3.81 -17.14
N MET A 118 6.80 -4.90 -16.45
CA MET A 118 7.92 -5.77 -16.84
C MET A 118 7.68 -6.52 -18.15
N LYS A 119 6.43 -6.89 -18.47
CA LYS A 119 6.08 -7.51 -19.77
C LYS A 119 6.17 -6.54 -20.96
N ASN A 120 6.07 -5.24 -20.71
CA ASN A 120 6.08 -4.18 -21.72
C ASN A 120 7.44 -3.46 -21.85
N LEU A 121 8.47 -3.96 -21.16
CA LEU A 121 9.87 -3.51 -21.22
C LEU A 121 10.69 -4.55 -21.99
#